data_AF-A0A4U7B411-F1
#
_entry.id   AF-A0A4U7B411-F1
#
_cell.length_a   1.000
_cell.length_b   1.000
_cell.length_c   1.000
_cell.angle_alpha   90.00
_cell.angle_beta   90.00
_cell.angle_gamma   90.00
#
_symmetry.space_group_name_H-M   'P 1'
#
loop_
_entity.id
_entity.type
_entity.pdbx_description
1 polymer ?
#
loop_
_entity_poly.entity_id
_entity_poly.type
_entity_poly.pdbx_seq_one_letter_code
_entity_poly.pdbx_strand_id
1 'polypeptide(L)'
;MIEDMRRRGLRTLTSKYIYGKYVRFYIIWKSWEFDGDLDICVPLLHILVFITELIMVSLLVRRFNSYYANRPVLTTMITNAVLGGIADTVAQSLTAIKYNRNRKALDPKNDFFSIEIHDLDRKVQYPDEDSLPPYAGVPTKRLPPPFDFERLTRFMAYGFLMAPLQHKWFGFLSSTFPLSKTSATSAAMKRVAFDQLLFAPVGLAAFFTFMTIAEGGTIRDVKKKFTDVYVPALKANYMVWPAVQMLNFRVIPIQFQIPFVSTIGIAWTAYLSMTNSSEES
;
A
#
# COMPACT_ATOMS: atom_id res chain seq x y z
N MET A 1 -19.36 -13.86 20.17
CA MET A 1 -18.91 -15.10 19.50
C MET A 1 -19.75 -15.43 18.26
N ILE A 2 -21.08 -15.58 18.38
CA ILE A 2 -21.98 -15.87 17.24
C ILE A 2 -22.02 -14.74 16.21
N GLU A 3 -22.07 -13.48 16.65
CA GLU A 3 -22.04 -12.30 15.78
C GLU A 3 -20.74 -12.18 14.98
N ASP A 4 -19.63 -12.60 15.59
CA ASP A 4 -18.31 -12.59 14.97
C ASP A 4 -18.13 -13.76 13.97
N MET A 5 -18.71 -14.93 14.25
CA MET A 5 -18.81 -16.02 13.28
C MET A 5 -19.71 -15.63 12.10
N ARG A 6 -20.82 -14.94 12.35
CA ARG A 6 -21.75 -14.47 11.30
C ARG A 6 -21.10 -13.43 10.40
N ARG A 7 -20.37 -12.47 10.97
CA ARG A 7 -19.56 -11.48 10.20
C ARG A 7 -18.42 -12.14 9.43
N ARG A 8 -17.78 -13.17 9.98
CA ARG A 8 -16.77 -13.96 9.27
C ARG A 8 -17.40 -14.72 8.09
N GLY A 9 -18.52 -15.41 8.29
CA GLY A 9 -19.24 -16.13 7.23
C GLY A 9 -19.78 -15.24 6.11
N LEU A 10 -20.33 -14.07 6.45
CA LEU A 10 -20.78 -13.08 5.46
C LEU A 10 -19.61 -12.54 4.63
N ARG A 11 -18.43 -12.30 5.25
CA ARG A 11 -17.20 -11.89 4.55
C ARG A 11 -16.67 -12.97 3.62
N THR A 12 -16.69 -14.24 4.02
CA THR A 12 -16.30 -15.34 3.13
C THR A 12 -17.26 -15.48 1.95
N LEU A 13 -18.56 -15.27 2.16
CA LEU A 13 -19.57 -15.36 1.10
C LEU A 13 -19.49 -14.18 0.11
N THR A 14 -19.32 -12.95 0.60
CA THR A 14 -19.13 -11.77 -0.27
C THR A 14 -17.79 -11.83 -0.99
N SER A 15 -16.71 -12.25 -0.31
CA SER A 15 -15.39 -12.47 -0.93
C SER A 15 -15.48 -13.53 -2.03
N LYS A 16 -16.08 -14.70 -1.79
CA LYS A 16 -16.28 -15.74 -2.82
C LYS A 16 -17.16 -15.28 -3.98
N TYR A 17 -18.20 -14.50 -3.72
CA TYR A 17 -19.10 -14.00 -4.77
C TYR A 17 -18.42 -12.94 -5.66
N ILE A 18 -17.70 -12.01 -5.04
CA ILE A 18 -16.92 -10.98 -5.74
C ILE A 18 -15.77 -11.63 -6.50
N TYR A 19 -15.07 -12.59 -5.89
CA TYR A 19 -14.03 -13.40 -6.52
C TYR A 19 -14.58 -14.20 -7.71
N GLY A 20 -15.75 -14.83 -7.58
CA GLY A 20 -16.41 -15.55 -8.67
C GLY A 20 -16.77 -14.65 -9.85
N LYS A 21 -17.25 -13.41 -9.59
CA LYS A 21 -17.47 -12.42 -10.65
C LYS A 21 -16.17 -11.94 -11.28
N TYR A 22 -15.13 -11.72 -10.48
CA TYR A 22 -13.80 -11.32 -10.95
C TYR A 22 -13.16 -12.39 -11.83
N VAL A 23 -13.19 -13.66 -11.40
CA VAL A 23 -12.69 -14.81 -12.17
C VAL A 23 -13.48 -14.97 -13.46
N ARG A 24 -14.80 -14.78 -13.43
CA ARG A 24 -15.62 -14.80 -14.65
C ARG A 24 -15.23 -13.66 -15.61
N PHE A 25 -15.01 -12.46 -15.09
CA PHE A 25 -14.56 -11.33 -15.89
C PHE A 25 -13.14 -11.54 -16.43
N TYR A 26 -12.23 -12.10 -15.63
CA TYR A 26 -10.86 -12.43 -16.01
C TYR A 26 -10.80 -13.53 -17.06
N ILE A 27 -11.64 -14.57 -16.96
CA ILE A 27 -11.71 -15.66 -17.96
C ILE A 27 -12.30 -15.15 -19.27
N ILE A 28 -13.40 -14.38 -19.21
CA ILE A 28 -13.98 -13.73 -20.39
C ILE A 28 -12.97 -12.77 -20.98
N TRP A 29 -12.23 -12.01 -20.17
CA TRP A 29 -11.22 -11.09 -20.65
C TRP A 29 -10.03 -11.79 -21.31
N LYS A 30 -9.48 -12.84 -20.68
CA LYS A 30 -8.38 -13.64 -21.20
C LYS A 30 -8.75 -14.36 -22.50
N SER A 31 -10.05 -14.63 -22.73
CA SER A 31 -10.52 -15.18 -24.01
C SER A 31 -10.59 -14.14 -25.13
N TRP A 32 -10.41 -12.84 -24.83
CA TRP A 32 -10.36 -11.74 -25.79
C TRP A 32 -8.93 -11.20 -26.01
N GLU A 33 -7.93 -11.71 -25.30
CA GLU A 33 -6.54 -11.29 -25.40
C GLU A 33 -5.89 -11.98 -26.61
N PHE A 34 -5.66 -11.21 -27.68
CA PHE A 34 -4.96 -11.64 -28.89
C PHE A 34 -3.54 -12.11 -28.56
N ASP A 35 -3.12 -13.18 -29.23
CA ASP A 35 -1.88 -13.95 -29.08
C ASP A 35 -0.62 -13.12 -29.42
N GLY A 36 -0.26 -12.17 -28.56
CA GLY A 36 0.90 -11.29 -28.72
C GLY A 36 1.78 -11.28 -27.47
N ASP A 37 3.09 -11.53 -27.67
CA ASP A 37 4.20 -11.67 -26.71
C ASP A 37 4.47 -10.50 -25.73
N LEU A 38 3.49 -9.63 -25.43
CA LEU A 38 3.62 -8.58 -24.41
C LEU A 38 3.26 -9.14 -23.02
N ASP A 39 4.16 -9.99 -22.57
CA ASP A 39 4.01 -10.84 -21.39
C ASP A 39 4.38 -10.10 -20.07
N ILE A 40 3.96 -8.82 -20.00
CA ILE A 40 3.94 -7.96 -18.80
C ILE A 40 2.52 -8.00 -18.26
N CYS A 41 2.12 -9.14 -17.68
CA CYS A 41 0.78 -9.32 -17.10
C CYS A 41 0.62 -8.49 -15.81
N VAL A 42 0.51 -7.17 -15.90
CA VAL A 42 -0.24 -6.40 -14.91
C VAL A 42 -1.71 -6.53 -15.36
N PRO A 43 -2.62 -7.11 -14.55
CA PRO A 43 -4.01 -7.30 -14.98
C PRO A 43 -4.58 -5.92 -15.36
N LEU A 44 -5.25 -5.82 -16.52
CA LEU A 44 -5.71 -4.53 -17.07
C LEU A 44 -6.53 -3.70 -16.09
N LEU A 45 -7.21 -4.33 -15.14
CA LEU A 45 -7.87 -3.64 -14.04
C LEU A 45 -6.91 -2.75 -13.22
N HIS A 46 -5.72 -3.24 -12.88
CA HIS A 46 -4.72 -2.44 -12.15
C HIS A 46 -4.29 -1.22 -12.97
N ILE A 47 -4.12 -1.39 -14.29
CA ILE A 47 -3.77 -0.30 -15.21
C ILE A 47 -4.92 0.73 -15.27
N LEU A 48 -6.17 0.28 -15.41
CA LEU A 48 -7.36 1.14 -15.44
C LEU A 48 -7.55 1.92 -14.13
N VAL A 49 -7.39 1.25 -12.98
CA VAL A 49 -7.44 1.88 -11.66
C VAL A 49 -6.33 2.92 -11.53
N PHE A 50 -5.09 2.56 -11.89
CA PHE A 50 -3.95 3.47 -11.84
C PHE A 50 -4.14 4.69 -12.74
N ILE A 51 -4.64 4.52 -13.98
CA ILE A 51 -4.94 5.65 -14.88
C ILE A 51 -6.02 6.54 -14.26
N THR A 52 -7.07 5.97 -13.67
CA THR A 52 -8.13 6.73 -12.99
C THR A 52 -7.55 7.56 -11.85
N GLU A 53 -6.66 6.99 -11.05
CA GLU A 53 -5.97 7.68 -9.97
C GLU A 53 -5.04 8.80 -10.48
N LEU A 54 -4.31 8.56 -11.58
CA LEU A 54 -3.47 9.58 -12.21
C LEU A 54 -4.30 10.77 -12.74
N ILE A 55 -5.49 10.50 -13.29
CA ILE A 55 -6.43 11.56 -13.68
C ILE A 55 -6.88 12.35 -12.45
N MET A 56 -7.26 11.66 -11.35
CA MET A 56 -7.65 12.33 -10.10
C MET A 56 -6.53 13.22 -9.55
N VAL A 57 -5.28 12.74 -9.54
CA VAL A 57 -4.11 13.53 -9.11
C VAL A 57 -3.87 14.72 -10.03
N SER A 58 -3.93 14.52 -11.35
CA SER A 58 -3.81 15.59 -12.34
C SER A 58 -4.81 16.72 -12.09
N LEU A 59 -6.08 16.38 -11.83
CA LEU A 59 -7.13 17.34 -11.54
C LEU A 59 -6.89 18.06 -10.20
N LEU A 60 -6.48 17.31 -9.17
CA LEU A 60 -6.13 17.87 -7.86
C LEU A 60 -4.97 18.86 -7.97
N VAL A 61 -3.88 18.49 -8.65
CA VAL A 61 -2.68 19.34 -8.81
C VAL A 61 -3.03 20.67 -9.51
N ARG A 62 -3.84 20.62 -10.58
CA ARG A 62 -4.25 21.82 -11.33
C ARG A 62 -5.01 22.83 -10.50
N ARG A 63 -5.74 22.40 -9.47
CA ARG A 63 -6.59 23.26 -8.63
C ARG A 63 -6.15 23.33 -7.18
N PHE A 64 -5.04 22.66 -6.83
CA PHE A 64 -4.62 22.44 -5.44
C PHE A 64 -4.50 23.75 -4.68
N ASN A 65 -3.78 24.74 -5.21
CA ASN A 65 -3.58 26.02 -4.53
C ASN A 65 -4.90 26.75 -4.25
N SER A 66 -5.86 26.70 -5.18
CA SER A 66 -7.16 27.34 -5.02
C SER A 66 -8.01 26.62 -3.96
N TYR A 67 -8.03 25.28 -3.97
CA TYR A 67 -8.74 24.52 -2.94
C TYR A 67 -8.09 24.66 -1.56
N TYR A 68 -6.76 24.60 -1.51
CA TYR A 68 -6.01 24.71 -0.27
C TYR A 68 -6.20 26.09 0.39
N ALA A 69 -6.21 27.18 -0.40
CA ALA A 69 -6.45 28.51 0.11
C ALA A 69 -7.82 28.66 0.80
N ASN A 70 -8.84 27.98 0.28
CA ASN A 70 -10.20 28.05 0.81
C ASN A 70 -10.46 27.04 1.95
N ARG A 71 -9.94 25.82 1.80
CA ARG A 71 -10.18 24.69 2.71
C ARG A 71 -8.91 23.85 2.85
N PRO A 72 -7.89 24.31 3.60
CA PRO A 72 -6.57 23.69 3.62
C PRO A 72 -6.60 22.25 4.16
N VAL A 73 -7.33 22.01 5.26
CA VAL A 73 -7.43 20.69 5.88
C VAL A 73 -8.15 19.71 4.95
N LEU A 74 -9.35 20.06 4.46
CA LEU A 74 -10.13 19.18 3.59
C LEU A 74 -9.40 18.86 2.28
N THR A 75 -8.74 19.86 1.67
CA THR A 75 -7.94 19.66 0.47
C THR A 75 -6.83 18.63 0.72
N THR A 76 -6.12 18.78 1.84
CA THR A 76 -5.07 17.83 2.24
C THR A 76 -5.65 16.43 2.48
N MET A 77 -6.82 16.31 3.11
CA MET A 77 -7.50 15.02 3.34
C MET A 77 -7.81 14.29 2.04
N ILE A 78 -8.40 14.98 1.06
CA ILE A 78 -8.76 14.40 -0.24
C ILE A 78 -7.49 14.04 -1.01
N THR A 79 -6.49 14.92 -1.05
CA THR A 79 -5.20 14.63 -1.70
C THR A 79 -4.52 13.41 -1.08
N ASN A 80 -4.53 13.30 0.25
CA ASN A 80 -3.89 12.18 0.94
C ASN A 80 -4.65 10.86 0.74
N ALA A 81 -5.97 10.91 0.62
CA ALA A 81 -6.77 9.74 0.27
C ALA A 81 -6.41 9.21 -1.11
N VAL A 82 -6.32 10.08 -2.13
CA VAL A 82 -5.96 9.70 -3.50
C VAL A 82 -4.52 9.17 -3.56
N LEU A 83 -3.56 9.82 -2.91
CA LEU A 83 -2.17 9.34 -2.86
C LEU A 83 -2.04 8.00 -2.11
N GLY A 84 -2.85 7.79 -1.05
CA GLY A 84 -2.94 6.51 -0.37
C GLY A 84 -3.49 5.40 -1.27
N GLY A 85 -4.48 5.72 -2.11
CA GLY A 85 -4.98 4.80 -3.14
C GLY A 85 -3.89 4.37 -4.12
N ILE A 86 -3.15 5.35 -4.67
CA ILE A 86 -2.03 5.08 -5.58
C ILE A 86 -0.96 4.20 -4.93
N ALA A 87 -0.61 4.49 -3.67
CA ALA A 87 0.36 3.71 -2.93
C ALA A 87 -0.03 2.22 -2.86
N ASP A 88 -1.31 1.95 -2.61
CA ASP A 88 -1.85 0.61 -2.55
C ASP A 88 -1.94 -0.05 -3.94
N THR A 89 -2.46 0.67 -4.95
CA THR A 89 -2.54 0.20 -6.34
C THR A 89 -1.16 -0.21 -6.88
N VAL A 90 -0.12 0.59 -6.60
CA VAL A 90 1.27 0.26 -6.95
C VAL A 90 1.74 -0.98 -6.21
N ALA A 91 1.49 -1.08 -4.91
CA ALA A 91 1.88 -2.26 -4.12
C ALA A 91 1.20 -3.55 -4.62
N GLN A 92 -0.11 -3.51 -4.90
CA GLN A 92 -0.85 -4.64 -5.47
C GLN A 92 -0.33 -5.02 -6.86
N SER A 93 0.02 -4.03 -7.69
CA SER A 93 0.58 -4.26 -9.02
C SER A 93 1.96 -4.92 -8.96
N LEU A 94 2.83 -4.50 -8.04
CA LEU A 94 4.13 -5.12 -7.81
C LEU A 94 4.00 -6.57 -7.34
N THR A 95 3.05 -6.85 -6.45
CA THR A 95 2.74 -8.22 -6.01
C THR A 95 2.29 -9.09 -7.19
N ALA A 96 1.41 -8.59 -8.05
CA ALA A 96 0.97 -9.30 -9.26
C ALA A 96 2.14 -9.57 -10.23
N ILE A 97 3.03 -8.60 -10.43
CA ILE A 97 4.23 -8.76 -11.27
C ILE A 97 5.19 -9.81 -10.68
N LYS A 98 5.47 -9.74 -9.37
CA LYS A 98 6.35 -10.72 -8.69
C LYS A 98 5.79 -12.13 -8.81
N TYR A 99 4.49 -12.28 -8.62
CA TYR A 99 3.80 -13.56 -8.79
C TYR A 99 3.98 -14.13 -10.21
N ASN A 100 3.78 -13.30 -11.23
CA ASN A 100 3.96 -13.71 -12.63
C ASN A 100 5.41 -14.07 -12.97
N ARG A 101 6.39 -13.35 -12.41
CA ARG A 101 7.82 -13.67 -12.57
C ARG A 101 8.18 -15.01 -11.93
N ASN A 102 7.75 -15.24 -10.69
CA ASN A 102 7.99 -16.52 -10.01
C ASN A 102 7.31 -17.67 -10.76
N ARG A 103 6.12 -17.47 -11.31
CA ARG A 103 5.44 -18.47 -12.17
C ARG A 103 6.24 -18.83 -13.41
N LYS A 104 6.83 -17.86 -14.12
CA LYS A 104 7.66 -18.14 -15.31
C LYS A 104 8.96 -18.88 -14.98
N ALA A 105 9.51 -18.66 -13.79
CA ALA A 105 10.66 -19.42 -13.29
C ALA A 105 10.31 -20.88 -12.95
N LEU A 106 9.02 -21.19 -12.72
CA LEU A 106 8.47 -22.51 -12.41
C LEU A 106 7.82 -23.20 -13.63
N ASP A 107 7.95 -22.65 -14.85
CA ASP A 107 7.37 -23.23 -16.07
C ASP A 107 8.26 -24.37 -16.60
N PRO A 108 7.76 -25.63 -16.64
CA PRO A 108 8.55 -26.81 -17.01
C PRO A 108 9.05 -26.81 -18.46
N LYS A 109 8.60 -25.88 -19.32
CA LYS A 109 9.21 -25.70 -20.65
C LYS A 109 10.63 -25.12 -20.62
N ASN A 110 11.04 -24.52 -19.50
CA ASN A 110 12.42 -24.05 -19.27
C ASN A 110 13.29 -25.10 -18.52
N ASP A 111 12.76 -26.28 -18.20
CA ASP A 111 13.44 -27.33 -17.41
C ASP A 111 14.60 -28.04 -18.14
N PHE A 112 14.89 -27.72 -19.41
CA PHE A 112 16.05 -28.34 -20.08
C PHE A 112 17.40 -27.77 -19.61
N PHE A 113 17.41 -26.70 -18.79
CA PHE A 113 18.66 -26.03 -18.36
C PHE A 113 18.80 -25.72 -16.85
N SER A 114 17.87 -26.13 -15.98
CA SER A 114 17.97 -25.84 -14.54
C SER A 114 17.96 -27.11 -13.68
N ILE A 115 18.91 -28.00 -13.92
CA ILE A 115 19.35 -29.01 -12.95
C ILE A 115 20.56 -28.43 -12.19
N GLU A 116 20.29 -27.50 -11.28
CA GLU A 116 21.05 -27.22 -10.05
C GLU A 116 20.50 -25.93 -9.44
N ILE A 117 20.50 -25.86 -8.11
CA ILE A 117 19.84 -24.86 -7.26
C ILE A 117 18.37 -25.22 -6.99
N HIS A 118 18.18 -26.43 -6.46
CA HIS A 118 17.05 -26.73 -5.60
C HIS A 118 17.50 -26.53 -4.15
N ASP A 119 17.22 -25.36 -3.58
CA ASP A 119 16.94 -25.14 -2.16
C ASP A 119 16.68 -23.64 -1.93
N LEU A 120 15.67 -23.32 -1.10
CA LEU A 120 15.15 -21.97 -0.72
C LEU A 120 13.97 -21.45 -1.54
N ASP A 121 12.76 -22.00 -1.32
CA ASP A 121 11.70 -21.27 -0.62
C ASP A 121 10.46 -22.16 -0.49
N ARG A 122 10.20 -22.66 0.72
CA ARG A 122 9.03 -23.51 1.02
C ARG A 122 8.33 -22.97 2.26
N LYS A 123 7.36 -22.07 2.05
CA LYS A 123 5.98 -22.13 2.58
C LYS A 123 5.23 -20.82 2.27
N VAL A 124 4.38 -20.84 1.26
CA VAL A 124 3.20 -19.97 1.24
C VAL A 124 1.99 -20.88 1.40
N GLN A 125 1.32 -20.79 2.55
CA GLN A 125 0.12 -21.60 2.84
C GLN A 125 -1.08 -20.98 2.12
N TYR A 126 -1.38 -21.50 0.94
CA TYR A 126 -2.58 -21.14 0.17
C TYR A 126 -3.82 -21.82 0.76
N PRO A 127 -5.03 -21.22 0.60
CA PRO A 127 -6.28 -21.86 1.00
C PRO A 127 -6.46 -23.21 0.29
N ASP A 128 -6.95 -24.21 1.03
CA ASP A 128 -7.15 -25.56 0.51
C ASP A 128 -8.09 -25.59 -0.71
N GLU A 129 -7.70 -26.45 -1.65
CA GLU A 129 -8.23 -26.67 -3.00
C GLU A 129 -9.74 -26.97 -3.04
N ASP A 130 -10.31 -27.40 -1.91
CA ASP A 130 -11.68 -27.92 -1.81
C ASP A 130 -12.78 -26.86 -1.64
N SER A 131 -12.43 -25.57 -1.62
CA SER A 131 -13.37 -24.50 -1.26
C SER A 131 -13.99 -23.72 -2.44
N LEU A 132 -13.67 -24.08 -3.69
CA LEU A 132 -14.14 -23.41 -4.90
C LEU A 132 -14.73 -24.40 -5.93
N PRO A 133 -15.86 -24.07 -6.59
CA PRO A 133 -16.49 -24.97 -7.54
C PRO A 133 -15.66 -25.14 -8.83
N PRO A 134 -15.75 -26.32 -9.48
CA PRO A 134 -14.95 -26.69 -10.64
C PRO A 134 -15.46 -25.97 -11.88
N TYR A 135 -15.05 -24.73 -12.08
CA TYR A 135 -15.29 -24.00 -13.33
C TYR A 135 -13.99 -23.34 -13.77
N ALA A 136 -13.13 -24.14 -14.42
CA ALA A 136 -12.15 -23.72 -15.44
C ALA A 136 -10.98 -24.71 -15.62
N GLY A 137 -10.82 -25.75 -14.78
CA GLY A 137 -9.69 -26.68 -14.91
C GLY A 137 -8.31 -26.03 -14.74
N VAL A 138 -8.25 -24.77 -14.29
CA VAL A 138 -7.01 -24.05 -13.94
C VAL A 138 -6.87 -24.08 -12.43
N PRO A 139 -5.81 -24.70 -11.86
CA PRO A 139 -5.57 -24.66 -10.42
C PRO A 139 -5.48 -23.22 -9.93
N THR A 140 -6.28 -22.83 -8.94
CA THR A 140 -6.33 -21.47 -8.38
C THR A 140 -4.99 -20.99 -7.80
N LYS A 141 -4.10 -21.94 -7.46
CA LYS A 141 -2.68 -21.69 -7.14
C LYS A 141 -1.86 -21.06 -8.27
N ARG A 142 -2.38 -20.91 -9.50
CA ARG A 142 -1.66 -20.39 -10.69
C ARG A 142 -2.10 -19.00 -11.18
N LEU A 143 -3.06 -18.35 -10.52
CA LEU A 143 -3.55 -17.01 -10.91
C LEU A 143 -3.03 -15.93 -9.96
N PRO A 144 -2.65 -14.73 -10.45
CA PRO A 144 -2.29 -13.62 -9.59
C PRO A 144 -3.48 -13.25 -8.68
N PRO A 145 -3.22 -12.80 -7.44
CA PRO A 145 -4.29 -12.37 -6.55
C PRO A 145 -5.12 -11.26 -7.23
N PRO A 146 -6.45 -11.30 -7.09
CA PRO A 146 -7.33 -10.29 -7.66
C PRO A 146 -7.08 -8.93 -7.01
N PHE A 147 -7.44 -7.86 -7.70
CA PHE A 147 -7.37 -6.51 -7.14
C PHE A 147 -8.28 -6.40 -5.90
N ASP A 148 -7.70 -6.03 -4.76
CA ASP A 148 -8.38 -5.89 -3.48
C ASP A 148 -8.87 -4.44 -3.29
N PHE A 149 -10.13 -4.21 -3.63
CA PHE A 149 -10.80 -2.92 -3.45
C PHE A 149 -11.03 -2.56 -1.97
N GLU A 150 -11.12 -3.56 -1.09
CA GLU A 150 -11.29 -3.32 0.34
C GLU A 150 -9.98 -2.79 0.92
N ARG A 151 -8.84 -3.37 0.53
CA ARG A 151 -7.50 -2.86 0.86
C ARG A 151 -7.29 -1.45 0.31
N LEU A 152 -7.65 -1.20 -0.95
CA LEU A 152 -7.59 0.14 -1.55
C LEU A 152 -8.34 1.16 -0.68
N THR A 153 -9.58 0.84 -0.32
CA THR A 153 -10.44 1.72 0.47
C THR A 153 -9.86 1.98 1.86
N ARG A 154 -9.23 0.98 2.51
CA ARG A 154 -8.55 1.15 3.80
C ARG A 154 -7.37 2.12 3.71
N PHE A 155 -6.53 2.00 2.68
CA PHE A 155 -5.41 2.93 2.46
C PHE A 155 -5.90 4.37 2.20
N MET A 156 -6.93 4.52 1.36
CA MET A 156 -7.55 5.83 1.11
C MET A 156 -8.15 6.42 2.40
N ALA A 157 -8.85 5.60 3.20
CA ALA A 157 -9.45 6.02 4.46
C ALA A 157 -8.39 6.42 5.50
N TYR A 158 -7.30 5.64 5.61
CA TYR A 158 -6.19 5.99 6.50
C TYR A 158 -5.57 7.33 6.09
N GLY A 159 -5.30 7.53 4.80
CA GLY A 159 -4.78 8.80 4.28
C GLY A 159 -5.71 9.97 4.60
N PHE A 160 -7.01 9.81 4.37
CA PHE A 160 -8.02 10.81 4.67
C PHE A 160 -8.07 11.19 6.15
N LEU A 161 -8.04 10.18 7.05
CA LEU A 161 -8.17 10.37 8.50
C LEU A 161 -6.89 10.91 9.15
N MET A 162 -5.72 10.57 8.62
CA MET A 162 -4.43 11.03 9.17
C MET A 162 -4.06 12.45 8.73
N ALA A 163 -4.56 12.91 7.59
CA ALA A 163 -4.21 14.22 7.04
C ALA A 163 -4.46 15.40 8.01
N PRO A 164 -5.58 15.49 8.77
CA PRO A 164 -5.78 16.59 9.73
C PRO A 164 -4.77 16.55 10.89
N LEU A 165 -4.41 15.34 11.35
CA LEU A 165 -3.41 15.18 12.39
C LEU A 165 -2.03 15.64 11.91
N GLN A 166 -1.62 15.21 10.70
CA GLN A 166 -0.39 15.65 10.05
C GLN A 166 -0.38 17.16 9.82
N HIS A 167 -1.51 17.74 9.39
CA HIS A 167 -1.64 19.17 9.16
C HIS A 167 -1.42 19.99 10.43
N LYS A 168 -2.03 19.57 11.55
CA LYS A 168 -1.78 20.18 12.86
C LYS A 168 -0.34 19.99 13.32
N TRP A 169 0.22 18.80 13.15
CA TRP A 169 1.59 18.48 13.54
C TRP A 169 2.62 19.33 12.80
N PHE A 170 2.51 19.44 11.47
CA PHE A 170 3.44 20.23 10.66
C PHE A 170 3.27 21.73 10.92
N GLY A 171 2.04 22.19 11.16
CA GLY A 171 1.77 23.54 11.65
C GLY A 171 2.49 23.83 12.97
N PHE A 172 2.34 22.93 13.95
CA PHE A 172 3.00 23.02 15.26
C PHE A 172 4.54 23.04 15.15
N LEU A 173 5.13 22.13 14.36
CA LEU A 173 6.57 22.13 14.12
C LEU A 173 7.02 23.43 13.44
N SER A 174 6.19 23.95 12.53
CA SER A 174 6.51 25.17 11.81
C SER A 174 6.51 26.41 12.68
N SER A 175 5.52 26.52 13.59
CA SER A 175 5.44 27.61 14.56
C SER A 175 6.50 27.51 15.66
N THR A 176 6.83 26.30 16.10
CA THR A 176 7.79 26.07 17.20
C THR A 176 9.23 26.25 16.75
N PHE A 177 9.55 25.84 15.51
CA PHE A 177 10.88 25.94 14.94
C PHE A 177 10.86 26.74 13.62
N PRO A 178 10.60 28.05 13.66
CA PRO A 178 10.49 28.86 12.44
C PRO A 178 11.81 28.87 11.66
N LEU A 179 11.70 28.80 10.32
CA LEU A 179 12.87 28.92 9.45
C LEU A 179 13.30 30.39 9.38
N SER A 180 14.47 30.71 9.91
CA SER A 180 15.13 32.02 9.75
C SER A 180 16.29 31.91 8.77
N LYS A 181 16.64 33.02 8.10
CA LYS A 181 17.75 33.09 7.14
C LYS A 181 19.09 32.61 7.73
N THR A 182 19.29 32.81 9.04
CA THR A 182 20.53 32.46 9.76
C THR A 182 20.51 31.05 10.37
N SER A 183 19.34 30.43 10.54
CA SER A 183 19.18 29.16 11.29
C SER A 183 18.29 28.13 10.58
N ALA A 184 18.06 28.27 9.27
CA ALA A 184 17.12 27.42 8.55
C ALA A 184 17.46 25.92 8.64
N THR A 185 18.73 25.55 8.56
CA THR A 185 19.17 24.15 8.66
C THR A 185 19.00 23.60 10.08
N SER A 186 19.32 24.39 11.12
CA SER A 186 19.16 23.95 12.51
C SER A 186 17.69 23.85 12.91
N ALA A 187 16.84 24.77 12.43
CA ALA A 187 15.40 24.69 12.60
C ALA A 187 14.82 23.44 11.91
N ALA A 188 15.23 23.16 10.66
CA ALA A 188 14.83 21.95 9.95
C ALA A 188 15.27 20.66 10.69
N MET A 189 16.52 20.61 11.18
CA MET A 189 17.01 19.49 12.02
C MET A 189 16.16 19.28 13.27
N LYS A 190 15.77 20.35 13.98
CA LYS A 190 14.88 20.23 15.14
C LYS A 190 13.50 19.69 14.75
N ARG A 191 12.92 20.15 13.63
CA ARG A 191 11.66 19.60 13.12
C ARG A 191 11.78 18.11 12.80
N VAL A 192 12.85 17.70 12.11
CA VAL A 192 13.12 16.28 11.82
C VAL A 192 13.27 15.48 13.12
N ALA A 193 14.05 15.95 14.08
CA ALA A 193 14.26 15.24 15.34
C ALA A 193 12.93 15.03 16.10
N PHE A 194 12.09 16.06 16.21
CA PHE A 194 10.79 15.93 16.85
C PHE A 194 9.84 15.01 16.07
N ASP A 195 9.84 15.13 14.74
CA ASP A 195 9.03 14.27 13.89
C ASP A 195 9.43 12.79 14.03
N GLN A 196 10.72 12.49 13.98
CA GLN A 196 11.22 11.12 14.06
C GLN A 196 11.09 10.53 15.48
N LEU A 197 11.31 11.31 16.53
CA LEU A 197 11.24 10.80 17.90
C LEU A 197 9.80 10.66 18.43
N LEU A 198 8.87 11.47 17.93
CA LEU A 198 7.50 11.51 18.46
C LEU A 198 6.48 11.02 17.44
N PHE A 199 6.47 11.60 16.24
CA PHE A 199 5.42 11.36 15.26
C PHE A 199 5.62 10.05 14.50
N ALA A 200 6.85 9.73 14.08
CA ALA A 200 7.15 8.51 13.33
C ALA A 200 6.77 7.22 14.09
N PRO A 201 7.17 7.00 15.36
CA PRO A 201 6.78 5.78 16.09
C PRO A 201 5.27 5.70 16.31
N VAL A 202 4.64 6.80 16.72
CA VAL A 202 3.19 6.84 16.97
C VAL A 202 2.40 6.66 15.67
N GLY A 203 2.81 7.33 14.59
CA GLY A 203 2.19 7.25 13.28
C GLY A 203 2.31 5.86 12.66
N LEU A 204 3.48 5.22 12.77
CA LEU A 204 3.67 3.85 12.29
C LEU A 204 2.86 2.83 13.11
N ALA A 205 2.81 3.01 14.43
CA ALA A 205 1.97 2.21 15.32
C ALA A 205 0.47 2.37 14.97
N ALA A 206 0.03 3.61 14.72
CA ALA A 206 -1.34 3.91 14.31
C ALA A 206 -1.67 3.28 12.95
N PHE A 207 -0.74 3.31 11.99
CA PHE A 207 -0.89 2.64 10.70
C PHE A 207 -1.11 1.13 10.86
N PHE A 208 -0.22 0.42 11.54
CA PHE A 208 -0.36 -1.03 11.71
C PHE A 208 -1.64 -1.39 12.47
N THR A 209 -1.97 -0.63 13.52
CA THR A 209 -3.20 -0.84 14.29
C THR A 209 -4.44 -0.64 13.42
N PHE A 210 -4.51 0.46 12.67
CA PHE A 210 -5.63 0.75 11.78
C PHE A 210 -5.78 -0.32 10.71
N MET A 211 -4.69 -0.67 10.02
CA MET A 211 -4.72 -1.66 8.95
C MET A 211 -5.18 -3.03 9.46
N THR A 212 -4.61 -3.52 10.57
CA THR A 212 -5.00 -4.82 11.14
C THR A 212 -6.45 -4.85 11.61
N ILE A 213 -6.94 -3.79 12.26
CA ILE A 213 -8.35 -3.73 12.70
C ILE A 213 -9.29 -3.62 11.48
N ALA A 214 -8.93 -2.82 10.48
CA ALA A 214 -9.73 -2.62 9.28
C ALA A 214 -9.76 -3.87 8.37
N GLU A 215 -8.72 -4.72 8.43
CA GLU A 215 -8.69 -6.07 7.84
C GLU A 215 -9.57 -7.06 8.64
N GLY A 216 -10.10 -6.65 9.79
CA GLY A 216 -10.92 -7.49 10.66
C GLY A 216 -10.13 -8.34 11.64
N GLY A 217 -8.83 -8.05 11.82
CA GLY A 217 -7.97 -8.68 12.80
C GLY A 217 -8.32 -8.27 14.24
N THR A 218 -7.84 -9.07 15.18
CA THR A 218 -8.06 -8.88 16.61
C THR A 218 -6.93 -8.07 17.25
N ILE A 219 -7.13 -7.62 18.50
CA ILE A 219 -6.07 -6.97 19.30
C ILE A 219 -4.85 -7.90 19.47
N ARG A 220 -5.05 -9.22 19.48
CA ARG A 220 -3.96 -10.19 19.52
C ARG A 220 -3.12 -10.14 18.24
N ASP A 221 -3.75 -9.99 17.09
CA ASP A 221 -3.07 -9.88 15.80
C ASP A 221 -2.28 -8.57 15.70
N VAL A 222 -2.84 -7.47 16.24
CA VAL A 222 -2.11 -6.20 16.38
C VAL A 222 -0.86 -6.41 17.24
N LYS A 223 -0.99 -7.02 18.42
CA LYS A 223 0.17 -7.29 19.31
C LYS A 223 1.24 -8.13 18.61
N LYS A 224 0.83 -9.18 17.89
CA LYS A 224 1.75 -10.01 17.11
C LYS A 224 2.49 -9.18 16.06
N LYS A 225 1.78 -8.34 15.29
CA LYS A 225 2.38 -7.47 14.28
C LYS A 225 3.35 -6.44 14.88
N PHE A 226 3.10 -5.99 16.11
CA PHE A 226 4.01 -5.11 16.84
C PHE A 226 5.30 -5.83 17.29
N THR A 227 5.22 -7.11 17.62
CA THR A 227 6.41 -7.90 17.99
C THR A 227 7.23 -8.26 16.74
N ASP A 228 6.55 -8.69 15.68
CA ASP A 228 7.21 -9.31 14.54
C ASP A 228 7.67 -8.28 13.50
N VAL A 229 6.84 -7.27 13.21
CA VAL A 229 7.04 -6.38 12.03
C VAL A 229 7.35 -4.94 12.41
N TYR A 230 6.80 -4.43 13.51
CA TYR A 230 6.91 -3.01 13.85
C TYR A 230 8.35 -2.57 14.12
N VAL A 231 9.15 -3.35 14.87
CA VAL A 231 10.54 -2.97 15.19
C VAL A 231 11.43 -2.96 13.93
N PRO A 232 11.43 -4.01 13.07
CA PRO A 232 12.11 -3.95 11.78
C PRO A 232 11.65 -2.77 10.91
N ALA A 233 10.33 -2.55 10.80
CA ALA A 233 9.77 -1.46 10.00
C ALA A 233 10.19 -0.07 10.54
N LEU A 234 10.24 0.10 11.86
CA LEU A 234 10.66 1.35 12.49
C LEU A 234 12.16 1.62 12.27
N LYS A 235 13.01 0.58 12.31
CA LYS A 235 14.43 0.70 11.97
C LYS A 235 14.61 1.13 10.51
N ALA A 236 13.92 0.48 9.58
CA ALA A 236 13.94 0.88 8.17
C ALA A 236 13.39 2.30 7.98
N ASN A 237 12.38 2.69 8.78
CA ASN A 237 11.83 4.05 8.76
C ASN A 237 12.92 5.08 9.09
N TYR A 238 13.68 4.86 10.17
CA TYR A 238 14.78 5.75 10.57
C TYR A 238 15.97 5.79 9.61
N MET A 239 16.10 4.83 8.69
CA MET A 239 17.15 4.88 7.67
C MET A 239 16.80 5.80 6.49
N VAL A 240 15.50 5.97 6.20
CA VAL A 240 15.03 6.65 4.99
C VAL A 240 14.39 8.00 5.33
N TRP A 241 13.49 8.02 6.30
CA TRP A 241 12.62 9.16 6.56
C TRP A 241 13.32 10.40 7.13
N PRO A 242 14.40 10.32 7.94
CA PRO A 242 15.09 11.54 8.37
C PRO A 242 15.64 12.37 7.21
N ALA A 243 16.17 11.71 6.17
CA ALA A 243 16.67 12.40 4.97
C ALA A 243 15.52 13.02 4.16
N VAL A 244 14.43 12.27 3.98
CA VAL A 244 13.21 12.75 3.30
C VAL A 244 12.61 13.95 4.05
N GLN A 245 12.50 13.87 5.38
CA GLN A 245 11.93 14.94 6.20
C GLN A 245 12.84 16.16 6.28
N MET A 246 14.17 15.98 6.20
CA MET A 246 15.09 17.10 6.08
C MET A 246 14.80 17.91 4.82
N LEU A 247 14.69 17.23 3.67
CA LEU A 247 14.35 17.87 2.41
C LEU A 247 12.97 18.54 2.49
N ASN A 248 11.99 17.83 3.05
CA ASN A 248 10.63 18.31 3.23
C ASN A 248 10.57 19.62 4.02
N PHE A 249 11.10 19.63 5.25
CA PHE A 249 11.01 20.80 6.12
C PHE A 249 11.94 21.94 5.71
N ARG A 250 12.99 21.67 4.93
CA ARG A 250 13.95 22.70 4.51
C ARG A 250 13.58 23.40 3.21
N VAL A 251 12.98 22.66 2.26
CA VAL A 251 12.78 23.10 0.88
C VAL A 251 11.31 23.21 0.51
N ILE A 252 10.46 22.31 1.01
CA ILE A 252 9.07 22.22 0.56
C ILE A 252 8.19 23.23 1.32
N PRO A 253 7.41 24.07 0.61
CA PRO A 253 6.45 24.98 1.23
C PRO A 253 5.39 24.22 2.04
N ILE A 254 4.92 24.80 3.15
CA ILE A 254 4.05 24.10 4.12
C ILE A 254 2.80 23.47 3.48
N GLN A 255 2.21 24.10 2.46
CA GLN A 255 1.04 23.54 1.78
C GLN A 255 1.33 22.25 1.01
N PHE A 256 2.58 22.00 0.61
CA PHE A 256 2.99 20.83 -0.17
C PHE A 256 3.71 19.77 0.67
N GLN A 257 4.01 20.02 1.94
CA GLN A 257 4.80 19.10 2.76
C GLN A 257 4.11 17.75 2.96
N ILE A 258 2.79 17.74 3.14
CA ILE A 258 2.01 16.49 3.29
C ILE A 258 1.91 15.76 1.95
N PRO A 259 1.47 16.38 0.84
CA PRO A 259 1.49 15.73 -0.48
C PRO A 259 2.87 15.18 -0.88
N PHE A 260 3.95 15.90 -0.56
CA PHE A 260 5.32 15.46 -0.81
C PHE A 260 5.64 14.16 -0.07
N VAL A 261 5.42 14.12 1.26
CA VAL A 261 5.64 12.93 2.08
C VAL A 261 4.81 11.75 1.59
N SER A 262 3.56 11.97 1.23
CA SER A 262 2.67 10.91 0.75
C SER A 262 3.07 10.37 -0.63
N THR A 263 3.66 11.21 -1.49
CA THR A 263 4.22 10.77 -2.78
C THR A 263 5.41 9.83 -2.56
N ILE A 264 6.33 10.16 -1.66
CA ILE A 264 7.42 9.24 -1.27
C ILE A 264 6.85 8.00 -0.56
N GLY A 265 5.75 8.17 0.16
CA GLY A 265 4.98 7.11 0.81
C GLY A 265 4.50 6.00 -0.14
N ILE A 266 4.33 6.28 -1.43
CA ILE A 266 4.01 5.27 -2.45
C ILE A 266 5.14 4.24 -2.54
N ALA A 267 6.40 4.70 -2.67
CA ALA A 267 7.57 3.83 -2.72
C ALA A 267 7.79 3.09 -1.41
N TRP A 268 7.54 3.75 -0.27
CA TRP A 268 7.60 3.12 1.05
C TRP A 268 6.56 2.01 1.23
N THR A 269 5.32 2.23 0.77
CA THR A 269 4.25 1.22 0.83
C THR A 269 4.57 0.02 -0.04
N ALA A 270 5.12 0.25 -1.23
CA ALA A 270 5.66 -0.79 -2.09
C ALA A 270 6.77 -1.59 -1.38
N TYR A 271 7.74 -0.90 -0.76
CA TYR A 271 8.81 -1.53 0.03
C TYR A 271 8.25 -2.43 1.13
N LEU A 272 7.36 -1.91 1.99
CA LEU A 272 6.73 -2.68 3.06
C LEU A 272 5.95 -3.89 2.54
N SER A 273 5.24 -3.74 1.43
CA SER A 273 4.50 -4.84 0.81
C SER A 273 5.44 -5.95 0.34
N MET A 274 6.61 -5.60 -0.17
CA MET A 274 7.62 -6.58 -0.61
C MET A 274 8.28 -7.29 0.57
N THR A 275 8.68 -6.56 1.62
CA THR A 275 9.35 -7.15 2.80
C THR A 275 8.40 -8.01 3.63
N ASN A 276 7.15 -7.58 3.80
CA ASN A 276 6.14 -8.37 4.51
C ASN A 276 5.76 -9.65 3.74
N SER A 277 5.96 -9.69 2.41
CA SER A 277 5.74 -10.91 1.61
C SER A 277 6.89 -11.92 1.67
N SER A 278 8.09 -11.49 2.09
CA SER A 278 9.29 -12.35 2.17
C SER A 278 9.53 -12.96 3.54
N GLU A 279 8.92 -12.44 4.60
CA GLU A 279 9.03 -12.96 5.97
C GLU A 279 8.01 -14.07 6.28
N GLU A 280 7.07 -14.33 5.36
CA GLU A 280 6.06 -15.37 5.47
C GLU A 280 6.45 -16.68 4.77
N SER A 281 7.66 -16.73 4.16
CA SER A 281 8.35 -17.89 3.58
C SER A 281 9.17 -18.65 4.61
#